data_AF-A0A2V3UPT7-F1
#
_entry.id   AF-A0A2V3UPT7-F1
#
_cell.length_a   1.000
_cell.length_b   1.000
_cell.length_c   1.000
_cell.angle_alpha   90.00
_cell.angle_beta   90.00
_cell.angle_gamma   90.00
#
_symmetry.space_group_name_H-M   'P 1'
#
loop_
_entity.id
_entity.type
_entity.pdbx_description
1 polymer ?
#
loop_
_entity_poly.entity_id
_entity_poly.type
_entity_poly.pdbx_seq_one_letter_code
_entity_poly.pdbx_strand_id
1 'polypeptide(L)'
;MPIPLHLLVAAAKTLSDPNTIKTVKSIYDAGTGLIDKAQALRGPSAAKPKAVEARPTSAPVSPAKPQKGLKADLAKRWILKPGASGDLMRFTYTDDHGLVSVRTVGNWTSNGRELSGYCLNLRAEHKFAIARIEAPEAIG
;
A
#
# COMPACT_ATOMS: atom_id res chain seq x y z
N MET A 1 14.56 -0.23 32.70
CA MET A 1 15.49 0.92 32.61
C MET A 1 14.63 2.17 32.35
N PRO A 2 14.60 3.17 33.24
CA PRO A 2 13.77 4.36 33.03
C PRO A 2 14.38 5.25 31.93
N ILE A 3 13.58 5.57 30.92
CA ILE A 3 14.00 6.47 29.83
C ILE A 3 14.08 7.89 30.41
N PRO A 4 15.21 8.59 30.24
CA PRO A 4 15.38 9.91 30.81
C PRO A 4 14.42 10.94 30.22
N LEU A 5 13.67 11.62 31.09
CA LEU A 5 12.65 12.63 30.74
C LEU A 5 13.17 13.76 29.83
N HIS A 6 14.46 14.09 29.91
CA HIS A 6 15.07 15.11 29.07
C HIS A 6 15.17 14.69 27.59
N LEU A 7 15.31 13.39 27.29
CA LEU A 7 15.28 12.89 25.91
C LEU A 7 13.88 12.97 25.32
N LEU A 8 12.85 12.72 26.12
CA LEU A 8 11.45 12.89 25.72
C LEU A 8 11.12 14.37 25.42
N VAL A 9 11.62 15.29 26.25
CA VAL A 9 11.43 16.74 26.03
C VAL A 9 12.21 17.25 24.81
N ALA A 10 13.41 16.71 24.55
CA ALA A 10 14.18 17.06 23.36
C ALA A 10 13.50 16.57 22.07
N ALA A 11 12.96 15.35 22.05
CA ALA A 11 12.20 14.82 20.90
C ALA A 11 10.89 15.58 20.66
N ALA A 12 10.23 16.06 21.72
CA ALA A 12 9.02 16.88 21.57
C ALA A 12 9.33 18.26 20.97
N LYS A 13 10.51 18.82 21.24
CA LYS A 13 10.92 20.12 20.68
C LYS A 13 11.25 20.05 19.19
N THR A 14 11.86 18.96 18.71
CA THR A 14 12.18 18.79 17.28
C THR A 14 10.93 18.57 16.41
N LEU A 15 9.84 18.07 17.00
CA LEU A 15 8.54 17.95 16.31
C LEU A 15 7.82 19.29 16.11
N SER A 16 8.17 20.30 16.94
CA SER A 16 7.54 21.62 16.97
C SER A 16 8.31 22.67 16.16
N ASP A 17 9.23 22.23 15.30
CA ASP A 17 10.00 23.13 14.44
C ASP A 17 9.10 23.72 13.34
N PRO A 18 8.90 25.06 13.29
CA PRO A 18 8.00 25.69 12.34
C PRO A 18 8.44 25.50 10.88
N ASN A 19 9.72 25.21 10.65
CA ASN A 19 10.24 24.87 9.32
C ASN A 19 9.82 23.48 8.86
N THR A 20 9.70 22.51 9.77
CA THR A 20 9.23 21.15 9.45
C THR A 20 7.75 21.17 9.10
N ILE A 21 6.95 21.95 9.84
CA ILE A 21 5.50 22.12 9.58
C ILE A 21 5.27 22.79 8.21
N LYS A 22 6.05 23.82 7.86
CA LYS A 22 5.98 24.47 6.55
C LYS A 22 6.38 23.52 5.42
N THR A 23 7.41 22.71 5.63
CA THR A 23 7.87 21.72 4.64
C THR A 23 6.81 20.65 4.39
N VAL A 24 6.19 20.11 5.44
CA VAL A 24 5.10 19.12 5.32
C VAL A 24 3.89 19.73 4.60
N LYS A 25 3.52 20.98 4.94
CA LYS A 25 2.41 21.67 4.27
C LYS A 25 2.71 21.95 2.79
N SER A 26 3.95 22.33 2.46
CA SER A 26 4.40 22.56 1.08
C SER A 26 4.37 21.28 0.24
N ILE A 27 4.85 20.16 0.80
CA ILE A 27 4.80 18.85 0.14
C ILE A 27 3.35 18.39 -0.07
N TYR A 28 2.48 18.63 0.92
CA TYR A 28 1.06 18.30 0.79
C TYR A 28 0.39 19.12 -0.31
N ASP A 29 0.60 20.45 -0.34
CA ASP A 29 0.02 21.37 -1.33
C ASP A 29 0.50 21.03 -2.76
N ALA A 30 1.80 20.79 -2.92
CA ALA A 30 2.40 20.35 -4.18
C ALA A 30 1.88 18.97 -4.64
N GLY A 31 1.61 18.07 -3.68
CA GLY A 31 1.00 16.77 -3.95
C GLY A 31 -0.43 16.88 -4.46
N THR A 32 -1.25 17.76 -3.87
CA THR A 32 -2.63 18.00 -4.31
C THR A 32 -2.70 18.65 -5.70
N GLY A 33 -1.80 19.57 -6.05
CA GLY A 33 -1.76 20.19 -7.37
C GLY A 33 -1.45 19.23 -8.52
N LEU A 34 -0.68 18.16 -8.26
CA LEU A 34 -0.40 17.11 -9.25
C LEU A 34 -1.61 16.19 -9.51
N ILE A 35 -2.44 15.96 -8.49
CA ILE A 35 -3.65 15.12 -8.60
C ILE A 35 -4.74 15.87 -9.39
N ASP A 36 -4.87 17.18 -9.17
CA ASP A 36 -5.84 18.03 -9.87
C ASP A 36 -5.51 18.15 -11.38
N LYS A 37 -4.22 18.30 -11.72
CA LYS A 37 -3.75 18.32 -13.12
C LYS A 37 -3.95 16.98 -13.84
N ALA A 38 -3.90 15.87 -13.12
CA ALA A 38 -4.17 14.54 -13.66
C ALA A 38 -5.67 14.28 -13.89
N GLN A 39 -6.56 14.92 -13.11
CA GLN A 39 -8.01 14.88 -13.35
C GLN A 39 -8.46 15.82 -14.47
N ALA A 40 -7.79 16.96 -14.66
CA ALA A 40 -8.10 17.89 -15.76
C ALA A 40 -7.81 17.31 -17.17
N LEU A 41 -6.93 16.32 -17.28
CA LEU A 41 -6.72 15.56 -18.52
C LEU A 41 -7.79 14.49 -18.78
N ARG A 42 -8.77 14.35 -17.87
CA ARG A 42 -9.74 13.25 -17.86
C ARG A 42 -11.21 13.70 -17.97
N GLY A 43 -11.48 14.71 -18.79
CA GLY A 43 -12.82 14.92 -19.36
C GLY A 43 -12.87 16.04 -20.41
N PRO A 44 -13.93 16.13 -21.25
CA PRO A 44 -14.92 15.14 -21.67
C PRO A 44 -14.73 14.79 -23.17
N SER A 45 -14.84 13.51 -23.55
CA SER A 45 -14.89 13.15 -24.98
C SER A 45 -16.31 13.38 -25.50
N ALA A 46 -16.45 14.37 -26.38
CA ALA A 46 -17.65 14.61 -27.15
C ALA A 46 -17.68 13.69 -28.39
N ALA A 47 -18.72 12.86 -28.52
CA ALA A 47 -19.32 12.45 -29.82
C ALA A 47 -20.65 11.68 -29.64
N LYS A 48 -21.76 12.44 -29.72
CA LYS A 48 -23.10 12.23 -30.33
C LYS A 48 -23.81 10.84 -30.46
N PRO A 49 -25.17 10.85 -30.60
CA PRO A 49 -26.09 9.78 -30.20
C PRO A 49 -26.64 8.92 -31.36
N LYS A 50 -27.11 7.71 -31.05
CA LYS A 50 -28.28 7.07 -31.71
C LYS A 50 -28.87 5.99 -30.79
N ALA A 51 -30.20 6.00 -30.69
CA ALA A 51 -31.08 5.10 -29.95
C ALA A 51 -31.05 3.66 -30.55
N VAL A 52 -31.52 2.57 -29.95
CA VAL A 52 -32.78 2.24 -29.25
C VAL A 52 -32.60 0.84 -28.59
N GLU A 53 -33.24 0.59 -27.43
CA GLU A 53 -33.61 -0.71 -26.78
C GLU A 53 -32.54 -1.82 -26.55
N ALA A 54 -32.46 -2.56 -25.43
CA ALA A 54 -33.34 -2.84 -24.29
C ALA A 54 -32.49 -3.24 -23.05
N ARG A 55 -33.09 -3.11 -21.86
CA ARG A 55 -32.55 -3.45 -20.52
C ARG A 55 -32.82 -4.95 -20.19
N PRO A 56 -32.38 -5.52 -19.05
CA PRO A 56 -31.04 -5.74 -18.49
C PRO A 56 -30.71 -7.23 -18.30
N THR A 57 -29.43 -7.63 -18.33
CA THR A 57 -28.97 -8.77 -17.52
C THR A 57 -27.65 -8.43 -16.86
N SER A 58 -27.68 -8.44 -15.53
CA SER A 58 -26.57 -8.27 -14.61
C SER A 58 -25.40 -9.21 -14.94
N ALA A 59 -24.22 -8.63 -15.17
CA ALA A 59 -22.95 -9.32 -14.96
C ALA A 59 -22.04 -8.36 -14.18
N PRO A 60 -21.48 -8.76 -13.02
CA PRO A 60 -20.50 -7.94 -12.34
C PRO A 60 -19.26 -7.87 -13.23
N VAL A 61 -18.91 -6.65 -13.64
CA VAL A 61 -17.70 -6.38 -14.38
C VAL A 61 -16.55 -6.61 -13.40
N SER A 62 -15.88 -7.75 -13.53
CA SER A 62 -14.61 -8.03 -12.87
C SER A 62 -13.69 -6.81 -13.01
N PRO A 63 -13.14 -6.23 -11.92
CA PRO A 63 -12.17 -5.17 -12.08
C PRO A 63 -10.97 -5.76 -12.82
N ALA A 64 -10.67 -5.16 -13.97
CA ALA A 64 -9.55 -5.48 -14.82
C ALA A 64 -8.28 -5.64 -13.96
N LYS A 65 -7.76 -6.87 -13.88
CA LYS A 65 -6.41 -7.14 -13.38
C LYS A 65 -5.44 -6.33 -14.24
N PRO A 66 -4.71 -5.34 -13.70
CA PRO A 66 -3.64 -4.73 -14.46
C PRO A 66 -2.60 -5.81 -14.75
N GLN A 67 -2.12 -5.89 -15.99
CA GLN A 67 -1.03 -6.76 -16.46
C GLN A 67 0.31 -6.36 -15.80
N LYS A 68 0.40 -6.47 -14.46
CA LYS A 68 1.62 -6.32 -13.66
C LYS A 68 2.27 -7.69 -13.35
N GLY A 69 1.89 -8.74 -14.06
CA GLY A 69 2.08 -10.13 -13.63
C GLY A 69 3.51 -10.68 -13.64
N LEU A 70 4.44 -10.13 -14.43
CA LEU A 70 5.79 -10.71 -14.56
C LEU A 70 6.86 -9.98 -13.75
N LYS A 71 6.93 -8.65 -13.85
CA LYS A 71 7.92 -7.85 -13.10
C LYS A 71 7.62 -7.82 -11.60
N ALA A 72 6.35 -7.73 -11.22
CA ALA A 72 5.97 -7.74 -9.81
C ALA A 72 6.21 -9.11 -9.16
N ASP A 73 6.02 -10.20 -9.91
CA ASP A 73 6.30 -11.55 -9.42
C ASP A 73 7.80 -11.77 -9.22
N LEU A 74 8.64 -11.29 -10.15
CA LEU A 74 10.10 -11.36 -9.99
C LEU A 74 10.60 -10.56 -8.77
N ALA A 75 10.09 -9.34 -8.58
CA ALA A 75 10.43 -8.51 -7.41
C ALA A 75 9.99 -9.16 -6.10
N LYS A 76 8.79 -9.73 -6.09
CA LYS A 76 8.25 -10.51 -4.97
C LYS A 76 9.14 -11.70 -4.63
N ARG A 77 9.60 -12.46 -5.63
CA ARG A 77 10.50 -13.60 -5.44
C ARG A 77 11.87 -13.18 -4.86
N TRP A 78 12.35 -11.99 -5.19
CA TRP A 78 13.60 -11.46 -4.64
C TRP A 78 13.47 -11.02 -3.18
N ILE A 79 12.39 -10.29 -2.88
CA ILE A 79 12.14 -9.73 -1.55
C ILE A 79 11.76 -10.83 -0.54
N LEU A 80 10.98 -11.82 -0.97
CA LEU A 80 10.42 -12.87 -0.11
C LEU A 80 11.15 -14.21 -0.25
N LYS A 81 12.44 -14.20 -0.60
CA LYS A 81 13.26 -15.41 -0.68
C LYS A 81 13.29 -16.15 0.68
N PRO A 82 13.48 -17.48 0.70
CA PRO A 82 13.68 -18.22 1.94
C PRO A 82 14.81 -17.61 2.77
N GLY A 83 14.56 -17.40 4.06
CA GLY A 83 15.50 -16.77 4.99
C GLY A 83 15.55 -15.24 4.91
N ALA A 84 14.77 -14.60 4.04
CA ALA A 84 14.62 -13.15 4.06
C ALA A 84 13.95 -12.68 5.36
N SER A 85 14.39 -11.55 5.87
CA SER A 85 13.80 -10.91 7.04
C SER A 85 13.96 -9.40 6.94
N GLY A 86 13.17 -8.66 7.71
CA GLY A 86 13.26 -7.21 7.79
C GLY A 86 12.32 -6.61 8.82
N ASP A 87 12.49 -5.32 9.08
CA ASP A 87 11.79 -4.64 10.18
C ASP A 87 10.36 -4.26 9.83
N LEU A 88 10.10 -3.77 8.61
CA LEU A 88 8.77 -3.35 8.20
C LEU A 88 8.55 -3.65 6.72
N MET A 89 7.37 -4.20 6.39
CA MET A 89 6.95 -4.46 5.03
C MET A 89 5.49 -4.11 4.84
N ARG A 90 5.17 -3.53 3.69
CA ARG A 90 3.81 -3.29 3.24
C ARG A 90 3.52 -4.10 1.98
N PHE A 91 2.36 -4.72 1.91
CA PHE A 91 1.94 -5.47 0.74
C PHE A 91 0.42 -5.55 0.63
N THR A 92 -0.08 -5.89 -0.56
CA THR A 92 -1.48 -6.24 -0.77
C THR A 92 -1.66 -7.74 -0.55
N TYR A 93 -2.69 -8.13 0.22
CA TYR A 93 -2.99 -9.53 0.53
C TYR A 93 -4.43 -9.86 0.17
N THR A 94 -4.62 -10.96 -0.55
CA THR A 94 -5.94 -11.53 -0.83
C THR A 94 -6.19 -12.68 0.14
N ASP A 95 -7.25 -12.59 0.94
CA ASP A 95 -7.61 -13.67 1.87
C ASP A 95 -8.32 -14.86 1.17
N ASP A 96 -8.69 -15.88 1.94
CA ASP A 96 -9.43 -17.05 1.44
C ASP A 96 -10.81 -16.72 0.87
N HIS A 97 -11.40 -15.60 1.30
CA HIS A 97 -12.70 -15.12 0.84
C HIS A 97 -12.58 -14.20 -0.38
N GLY A 98 -11.37 -13.97 -0.88
CA GLY A 98 -11.10 -13.08 -2.01
C GLY A 98 -11.09 -11.60 -1.65
N LEU A 99 -11.14 -11.23 -0.36
CA LEU A 99 -11.03 -9.85 0.07
C LEU A 99 -9.57 -9.40 -0.02
N VAL A 100 -9.37 -8.33 -0.79
CA VAL A 100 -8.07 -7.71 -1.00
C VAL A 100 -7.87 -6.61 0.03
N SER A 101 -6.79 -6.69 0.80
CA SER A 101 -6.47 -5.75 1.87
C SER A 101 -4.98 -5.42 1.88
N VAL A 102 -4.65 -4.15 2.13
CA VAL A 102 -3.25 -3.74 2.33
C VAL A 102 -2.86 -4.06 3.77
N ARG A 103 -1.75 -4.78 3.94
CA ARG A 103 -1.21 -5.20 5.22
C ARG A 103 0.16 -4.58 5.44
N THR A 104 0.40 -4.16 6.66
CA THR A 104 1.72 -3.76 7.14
C THR A 104 2.16 -4.72 8.22
N VAL A 105 3.32 -5.34 8.01
CA VAL A 105 3.86 -6.37 8.90
C VAL A 105 5.25 -5.93 9.38
N GLY A 106 5.43 -5.93 10.69
CA GLY A 106 6.70 -5.66 11.35
C GLY A 106 7.45 -6.93 11.74
N ASN A 107 8.77 -6.83 11.91
CA ASN A 107 9.69 -7.90 12.31
C ASN A 107 9.39 -9.20 11.56
N TRP A 108 9.37 -9.12 10.23
CA TRP A 108 8.90 -10.21 9.40
C TRP A 108 10.05 -11.13 8.99
N THR A 109 9.71 -12.39 8.76
CA THR A 109 10.61 -13.43 8.27
C THR A 109 9.89 -14.25 7.20
N SER A 110 10.63 -14.68 6.17
CA SER A 110 10.12 -15.52 5.08
C SER A 110 10.78 -16.88 5.10
N ASN A 111 9.99 -17.94 4.96
CA ASN A 111 10.49 -19.30 4.70
C ASN A 111 10.39 -19.69 3.21
N GLY A 112 10.03 -18.75 2.34
CA GLY A 112 9.84 -18.94 0.89
C GLY A 112 8.46 -19.43 0.48
N ARG A 113 7.62 -19.90 1.42
CA ARG A 113 6.19 -20.20 1.19
C ARG A 113 5.27 -19.25 1.95
N GLU A 114 5.68 -18.89 3.15
CA GLU A 114 4.95 -18.05 4.08
C GLU A 114 5.85 -16.94 4.60
N LEU A 115 5.22 -15.80 4.86
CA LEU A 115 5.78 -14.69 5.61
C LEU A 115 5.14 -14.68 7.00
N SER A 116 5.95 -14.72 8.05
CA SER A 116 5.52 -14.56 9.43
C SER A 116 5.95 -13.20 9.98
N GLY A 117 5.13 -12.57 10.80
CA GLY A 117 5.50 -11.34 11.51
C GLY A 117 4.32 -10.71 12.22
N TYR A 118 4.54 -9.58 12.87
CA TYR A 118 3.49 -8.86 13.60
C TYR A 118 2.70 -7.95 12.65
N CYS A 119 1.44 -8.29 12.38
CA CYS A 119 0.58 -7.50 11.52
C CYS A 119 0.00 -6.31 12.29
N LEU A 120 0.34 -5.09 11.87
CA LEU A 120 -0.14 -3.86 12.50
C LEU A 120 -1.64 -3.65 12.35
N ASN A 121 -2.23 -4.12 11.25
CA ASN A 121 -3.67 -4.04 11.01
C ASN A 121 -4.47 -4.95 11.94
N LEU A 122 -3.95 -6.15 12.26
CA LEU A 122 -4.61 -7.12 13.12
C LEU A 122 -4.14 -7.04 14.58
N ARG A 123 -3.05 -6.31 14.83
CA ARG A 123 -2.37 -6.20 16.14
C ARG A 123 -2.03 -7.57 16.73
N ALA A 124 -1.58 -8.47 15.88
CA ALA A 124 -1.25 -9.84 16.24
C ALA A 124 -0.17 -10.39 15.32
N GLU A 125 0.55 -11.41 15.79
CA GLU A 125 1.38 -12.22 14.91
C GLU A 125 0.51 -13.01 13.94
N HIS A 126 0.93 -13.00 12.67
CA HIS A 126 0.20 -13.69 11.63
C HIS A 126 1.13 -14.28 10.57
N LYS A 127 0.64 -15.31 9.90
CA LYS A 127 1.32 -15.98 8.79
C LYS A 127 0.55 -15.70 7.50
N PHE A 128 1.27 -15.20 6.51
CA PHE A 128 0.73 -14.83 5.21
C PHE A 128 1.32 -15.75 4.14
N ALA A 129 0.46 -16.46 3.42
CA ALA A 129 0.88 -17.23 2.26
C ALA A 129 1.47 -16.30 1.20
N ILE A 130 2.75 -16.47 0.86
CA ILE A 130 3.46 -15.62 -0.10
C ILE A 130 2.76 -15.65 -1.45
N ALA A 131 2.19 -16.78 -1.86
CA ALA A 131 1.42 -16.90 -3.10
C ALA A 131 0.33 -15.81 -3.25
N ARG A 132 -0.27 -15.37 -2.13
CA ARG A 132 -1.37 -14.38 -2.10
C ARG A 132 -0.92 -12.94 -1.83
N ILE A 133 0.38 -12.73 -1.66
CA ILE A 133 0.98 -11.41 -1.49
C ILE A 133 1.20 -10.77 -2.86
N GLU A 134 0.79 -9.52 -3.03
CA GLU A 134 1.03 -8.73 -4.23
C GLU A 134 1.75 -7.42 -3.88
N ALA A 135 2.63 -6.99 -4.77
CA ALA A 135 3.41 -5.75 -4.65
C ALA A 135 4.07 -5.56 -3.25
N PRO A 136 4.93 -6.50 -2.80
CA PRO A 136 5.65 -6.31 -1.55
C PRO A 136 6.64 -5.16 -1.66
N GLU A 137 6.59 -4.28 -0.67
CA GLU A 137 7.44 -3.11 -0.51
C GLU A 137 8.07 -3.18 0.88
N ALA A 138 9.38 -3.40 0.93
CA ALA A 138 10.13 -3.27 2.18
C ALA A 138 10.22 -1.78 2.53
N ILE A 139 9.81 -1.42 3.74
CA ILE A 139 9.88 -0.06 4.25
C ILE A 139 11.05 -0.05 5.23
N GLY A 140 12.22 0.39 4.76
CA GLY A 140 13.47 0.41 5.51
C GLY A 140 14.50 1.29 4.83
#